data_AF-A0A8H6KG16-F1
#
_entry.id   AF-A0A8H6KG16-F1
#
_cell.length_a   1.000
_cell.length_b   1.000
_cell.length_c   1.000
_cell.angle_alpha   90.00
_cell.angle_beta   90.00
_cell.angle_gamma   90.00
#
_symmetry.space_group_name_H-M   'P 1'
#
loop_
_entity.id
_entity.type
_entity.pdbx_description
1 polymer ?
#
loop_
_entity_poly.entity_id
_entity_poly.type
_entity_poly.pdbx_seq_one_letter_code
_entity_poly.pdbx_strand_id
1 'polypeptide(L)'
;MGKPGGLDRDTLPEVIVDAIQLCAELGQRYLWIDRLCIVQDDMDTKGEQLDAMGVIYHRAFLTIVALGDGVTRGLPGVSSRPRPTSYVNHSWDLLATMRNPMGDARIPWVELAVQNSKWNDRAWTFQERFLSRRRLFFDEGQVYGNCCKERWSDNTDRYPEEDWSKTAYWQGEGLNDTFVEEAQDGLAVCTGPLQQYTPRSLTFQEDILNAFAGVGSILRSRLQTDMLCGHPEKFFLESLLWIPNDDGGKRRSLSDVPSWSWASWVDGVEWSEDWVIGKDTYLTKTSGARASVVEFFISDAKSGLRKIVHRELSLQRLRKECRWWALHVIKEKDPAWWPHSIDEEDRSRDVPDDEVDLVVGQCLEVALRHGWEPSNKHMLPRTEALTDISTGDRMQTGFRLLEEHERMYWWPPLNTDSPAERERLAKLDEKACSLAAGIPNALVFNTSVARLRVTPYGSSWFFIPPRRRRTGCYITTADGETVGVTIRMSPWLVHHLFNAEPEKDYAVLVLGVGRAKRQIRKTEGSGSDSRLCEWFEWVLLVMVADEDEQGVFRRLAVGTVYPDVWVKTQPEWRTVVVG
;
A
#
# COMPACT_ATOMS: atom_id res chain seq x y z
N MET A 1 -44.89 27.12 -2.83
CA MET A 1 -44.73 27.77 -4.15
C MET A 1 -43.39 28.50 -4.16
N GLY A 2 -42.51 28.14 -5.10
CA GLY A 2 -41.16 28.71 -5.20
C GLY A 2 -41.19 30.17 -5.63
N LYS A 3 -40.37 31.01 -4.98
CA LYS A 3 -40.15 32.40 -5.42
C LYS A 3 -39.40 32.39 -6.76
N PRO A 4 -39.52 33.45 -7.60
CA PRO A 4 -38.69 33.60 -8.79
C PRO A 4 -37.20 33.42 -8.45
N GLY A 5 -36.50 32.56 -9.20
CA GLY A 5 -35.10 32.18 -8.93
C GLY A 5 -34.90 31.05 -7.90
N GLY A 6 -35.98 30.49 -7.35
CA GLY A 6 -35.94 29.32 -6.47
C GLY A 6 -36.22 28.01 -7.21
N LEU A 7 -35.78 26.89 -6.62
CA LEU A 7 -36.05 25.54 -7.15
C LEU A 7 -37.54 25.21 -7.04
N ASP A 8 -38.09 24.60 -8.10
CA ASP A 8 -39.45 24.09 -8.08
C ASP A 8 -39.51 22.72 -7.40
N ARG A 9 -40.27 22.62 -6.31
CA ARG A 9 -40.33 21.40 -5.48
C ARG A 9 -40.87 20.21 -6.24
N ASP A 10 -41.76 20.42 -7.20
CA ASP A 10 -42.41 19.33 -7.95
C ASP A 10 -41.47 18.71 -9.00
N THR A 11 -40.32 19.36 -9.26
CA THR A 11 -39.29 18.88 -10.21
C THR A 11 -38.08 18.25 -9.51
N LEU A 12 -37.96 18.40 -8.19
CA LEU A 12 -36.82 17.90 -7.44
C LEU A 12 -36.98 16.42 -7.10
N PRO A 13 -35.92 15.62 -7.20
CA PRO A 13 -35.90 14.28 -6.65
C PRO A 13 -36.28 14.28 -5.16
N GLU A 14 -37.00 13.25 -4.75
CA GLU A 14 -37.58 13.17 -3.42
C GLU A 14 -36.54 13.26 -2.29
N VAL A 15 -35.38 12.64 -2.46
CA VAL A 15 -34.27 12.71 -1.49
C VAL A 15 -33.79 14.14 -1.25
N ILE A 16 -33.85 15.01 -2.27
CA ILE A 16 -33.47 16.41 -2.16
C ILE A 16 -34.53 17.19 -1.39
N VAL A 17 -35.81 16.93 -1.67
CA VAL A 17 -36.93 17.57 -0.95
C VAL A 17 -36.86 17.24 0.54
N ASP A 18 -36.66 15.97 0.88
CA ASP A 18 -36.52 15.53 2.27
C ASP A 18 -35.25 16.10 2.92
N ALA A 19 -34.12 16.17 2.20
CA ALA A 19 -32.89 16.78 2.73
C ALA A 19 -33.07 18.29 3.02
N ILE A 20 -33.81 19.03 2.17
CA ILE A 20 -34.14 20.44 2.40
C ILE A 20 -35.00 20.58 3.66
N GLN A 21 -36.00 19.71 3.84
CA GLN A 21 -36.85 19.72 5.03
C GLN A 21 -36.04 19.42 6.30
N LEU A 22 -35.25 18.34 6.28
CA LEU A 22 -34.40 17.95 7.40
C LEU A 22 -33.40 19.05 7.77
N CYS A 23 -32.79 19.71 6.78
CA CYS A 23 -31.89 20.84 7.00
C CYS A 23 -32.58 21.98 7.78
N ALA A 24 -33.81 22.33 7.38
CA ALA A 24 -34.60 23.35 8.06
C ALA A 24 -35.00 22.93 9.49
N GLU A 25 -35.37 21.66 9.69
CA GLU A 25 -35.72 21.11 11.01
C GLU A 25 -34.50 21.05 11.96
N LEU A 26 -33.29 20.82 11.43
CA LEU A 26 -32.03 20.91 12.15
C LEU A 26 -31.58 22.35 12.44
N GLY A 27 -32.39 23.36 12.06
CA GLY A 27 -32.10 24.77 12.26
C GLY A 27 -30.95 25.30 11.39
N GLN A 28 -30.57 24.56 10.34
CA GLN A 28 -29.50 24.97 9.43
C GLN A 28 -30.07 25.77 8.25
N ARG A 29 -29.32 26.78 7.80
CA ARG A 29 -29.74 27.67 6.69
C ARG A 29 -29.25 27.18 5.32
N TYR A 30 -28.12 26.48 5.31
CA TYR A 30 -27.41 26.13 4.08
C TYR A 30 -27.37 24.62 3.92
N LEU A 31 -27.74 24.16 2.73
CA LEU A 31 -27.61 22.78 2.30
C LEU A 31 -26.80 22.78 1.01
N TRP A 32 -25.73 21.98 0.98
CA TRP A 32 -24.94 21.77 -0.22
C TRP A 32 -25.25 20.40 -0.79
N ILE A 33 -25.57 20.35 -2.09
CA ILE A 33 -25.85 19.12 -2.84
C ILE A 33 -25.06 19.23 -4.13
N ASP A 34 -24.15 18.29 -4.37
CA ASP A 34 -23.25 18.23 -5.53
C ASP A 34 -23.98 18.53 -6.86
N ARG A 35 -25.11 17.87 -7.11
CA ARG A 35 -25.91 17.99 -8.33
C ARG A 35 -26.53 19.38 -8.54
N LEU A 36 -26.70 20.16 -7.48
CA LEU A 36 -27.31 21.50 -7.54
C LEU A 36 -26.29 22.62 -7.40
N CYS A 37 -25.23 22.39 -6.64
CA CYS A 37 -24.23 23.40 -6.31
C CYS A 37 -23.03 23.37 -7.27
N ILE A 38 -22.80 22.26 -7.98
CA ILE A 38 -21.77 22.17 -9.00
C ILE A 38 -22.38 22.45 -10.38
N VAL A 39 -21.91 23.48 -11.05
CA VAL A 39 -22.38 23.85 -12.40
C VAL A 39 -21.75 22.87 -13.39
N GLN A 40 -22.50 21.84 -13.77
CA GLN A 40 -21.96 20.71 -14.55
C GLN A 40 -21.48 21.09 -15.96
N ASP A 41 -22.06 22.15 -16.53
CA ASP A 41 -21.84 22.60 -17.90
C ASP A 41 -20.71 23.65 -18.02
N ASP A 42 -20.19 24.13 -16.90
CA ASP A 42 -19.09 25.10 -16.85
C ASP A 42 -17.79 24.39 -16.48
N MET A 43 -17.03 23.99 -17.50
CA MET A 43 -15.79 23.24 -17.32
C MET A 43 -14.70 24.04 -16.59
N ASP A 44 -14.75 25.38 -16.64
CA ASP A 44 -13.74 26.24 -16.01
C ASP A 44 -13.93 26.27 -14.49
N THR A 45 -15.18 26.40 -14.01
CA THR A 45 -15.47 26.42 -12.57
C THR A 45 -15.65 25.04 -11.96
N LYS A 46 -16.01 24.03 -12.77
CA LYS A 46 -16.19 22.65 -12.32
C LYS A 46 -14.93 22.10 -11.65
N GLY A 47 -13.75 22.34 -12.22
CA GLY A 47 -12.48 21.91 -11.61
C GLY A 47 -12.30 22.46 -10.20
N GLU A 48 -12.46 23.77 -10.02
CA GLU A 48 -12.33 24.44 -8.71
C GLU A 48 -13.33 23.90 -7.68
N GLN A 49 -14.56 23.60 -8.13
CA GLN A 49 -15.60 23.06 -7.25
C GLN A 49 -15.33 21.60 -6.85
N LEU A 50 -14.80 20.78 -7.77
CA LEU A 50 -14.37 19.42 -7.47
C LEU A 50 -13.21 19.41 -6.47
N ASP A 51 -12.23 20.29 -6.64
CA ASP A 51 -11.11 20.46 -5.71
C ASP A 51 -11.59 20.91 -4.31
N ALA A 52 -12.66 21.73 -4.26
CA ALA A 52 -13.25 22.20 -3.02
C ALA A 52 -14.12 21.14 -2.29
N MET A 53 -14.57 20.08 -2.96
CA MET A 53 -15.48 19.07 -2.37
C MET A 53 -14.94 18.53 -1.04
N GLY A 54 -13.64 18.25 -0.98
CA GLY A 54 -13.03 17.72 0.22
C GLY A 54 -13.14 18.66 1.43
N VAL A 55 -12.96 19.97 1.20
CA VAL A 55 -13.11 21.00 2.24
C VAL A 55 -14.57 21.15 2.66
N ILE A 56 -15.50 21.06 1.71
CA ILE A 56 -16.94 21.15 1.98
C ILE A 56 -17.38 20.04 2.92
N TYR A 57 -17.07 18.78 2.62
CA TYR A 57 -17.41 17.65 3.52
C TYR A 57 -16.70 17.76 4.85
N HIS A 58 -15.41 18.13 4.86
CA HIS A 58 -14.64 18.27 6.09
C HIS A 58 -15.17 19.36 7.03
N ARG A 59 -15.74 20.44 6.48
CA ARG A 59 -16.27 21.58 7.23
C ARG A 59 -17.80 21.57 7.38
N ALA A 60 -18.48 20.59 6.80
CA ALA A 60 -19.92 20.44 6.93
C ALA A 60 -20.32 20.27 8.41
N PHE A 61 -21.41 20.93 8.82
CA PHE A 61 -21.99 20.73 10.15
C PHE A 61 -22.38 19.25 10.35
N LEU A 62 -23.04 18.68 9.34
CA LEU A 62 -23.52 17.31 9.24
C LEU A 62 -23.62 16.91 7.77
N THR A 63 -23.26 15.68 7.43
CA THR A 63 -23.52 15.08 6.11
C THR A 63 -24.69 14.11 6.21
N ILE A 64 -25.68 14.29 5.35
CA ILE A 64 -26.85 13.40 5.25
C ILE A 64 -26.53 12.34 4.20
N VAL A 65 -26.62 11.07 4.56
CA VAL A 65 -26.31 9.94 3.67
C VAL A 65 -27.56 9.07 3.54
N ALA A 66 -28.08 8.96 2.32
CA ALA A 66 -29.14 8.00 2.00
C ALA A 66 -28.50 6.67 1.59
N LEU A 67 -28.76 5.60 2.35
CA LEU A 67 -28.25 4.25 2.06
C LEU A 67 -29.15 3.48 1.09
N GLY A 68 -30.41 3.89 0.94
CA GLY A 68 -31.37 3.27 0.04
C GLY A 68 -31.03 3.45 -1.45
N ASP A 69 -31.57 2.56 -2.29
CA ASP A 69 -31.30 2.56 -3.72
C ASP A 69 -31.98 3.74 -4.45
N GLY A 70 -31.16 4.75 -4.80
CA GLY A 70 -31.46 5.73 -5.84
C GLY A 70 -32.06 7.06 -5.36
N VAL A 71 -32.01 8.05 -6.25
CA VAL A 71 -32.48 9.44 -6.03
C VAL A 71 -34.00 9.54 -5.86
N THR A 72 -34.72 8.47 -6.26
CA THR A 72 -36.18 8.35 -6.22
C THR A 72 -36.70 7.83 -4.88
N ARG A 73 -35.83 7.36 -3.98
CA ARG A 73 -36.21 7.10 -2.59
C ARG A 73 -35.84 8.31 -1.75
N GLY A 74 -36.85 8.98 -1.22
CA GLY A 74 -36.68 9.99 -0.17
C GLY A 74 -36.06 9.42 1.11
N LEU A 75 -35.95 10.25 2.14
CA LEU A 75 -35.38 9.88 3.45
C LEU A 75 -36.49 9.33 4.36
N PRO A 76 -36.51 8.02 4.70
CA PRO A 76 -37.58 7.44 5.51
C PRO A 76 -37.69 8.11 6.90
N GLY A 77 -38.91 8.47 7.30
CA GLY A 77 -39.15 9.17 8.56
C GLY A 77 -38.91 10.68 8.53
N VAL A 78 -38.49 11.23 7.38
CA VAL A 78 -38.57 12.66 7.08
C VAL A 78 -39.86 12.90 6.29
N SER A 79 -40.47 14.08 6.45
CA SER A 79 -41.76 14.47 5.85
C SER A 79 -42.95 13.58 6.26
N SER A 80 -43.98 13.44 5.41
CA SER A 80 -45.18 12.64 5.68
C SER A 80 -44.97 11.13 5.46
N ARG A 81 -43.73 10.70 5.25
CA ARG A 81 -43.39 9.34 4.86
C ARG A 81 -43.24 8.42 6.08
N PRO A 82 -44.17 7.47 6.29
CA PRO A 82 -44.08 6.56 7.41
C PRO A 82 -42.92 5.57 7.20
N ARG A 83 -42.23 5.23 8.28
CA ARG A 83 -41.29 4.10 8.29
C ARG A 83 -42.07 2.79 8.14
N PRO A 84 -41.54 1.78 7.42
CA PRO A 84 -42.17 0.47 7.33
C PRO A 84 -42.46 -0.10 8.72
N THR A 85 -43.71 -0.49 8.98
CA THR A 85 -44.20 -0.96 10.29
C THR A 85 -43.60 -2.29 10.76
N SER A 86 -42.90 -3.01 9.89
CA SER A 86 -42.21 -4.28 10.20
C SER A 86 -40.92 -4.10 11.01
N TYR A 87 -40.44 -2.86 11.19
CA TYR A 87 -39.26 -2.56 11.99
C TYR A 87 -39.68 -1.83 13.28
N VAL A 88 -39.50 -2.50 14.41
CA VAL A 88 -39.67 -1.86 15.73
C VAL A 88 -38.63 -0.75 15.83
N ASN A 89 -39.11 0.49 16.00
CA ASN A 89 -38.27 1.64 16.29
C ASN A 89 -37.44 1.38 17.56
N HIS A 90 -36.17 1.08 17.37
CA HIS A 90 -35.14 1.27 18.39
C HIS A 90 -34.35 2.56 18.14
N SER A 91 -34.76 3.42 17.18
CA SER A 91 -34.14 4.71 16.94
C SER A 91 -34.68 5.74 17.94
N TRP A 92 -33.79 6.15 18.82
CA TRP A 92 -34.03 7.13 19.86
C TRP A 92 -34.15 8.52 19.24
N ASP A 93 -34.80 9.43 19.95
CA ASP A 93 -35.03 10.81 19.55
C ASP A 93 -33.72 11.47 19.09
N LEU A 94 -33.69 11.96 17.85
CA LEU A 94 -32.46 12.39 17.14
C LEU A 94 -31.77 13.59 17.81
N LEU A 95 -32.52 14.34 18.62
CA LEU A 95 -32.04 15.50 19.37
C LEU A 95 -31.59 15.15 20.80
N ALA A 96 -32.06 14.03 21.36
CA ALA A 96 -31.64 13.55 22.69
C ALA A 96 -30.38 12.68 22.65
N THR A 97 -30.07 12.07 21.50
CA THR A 97 -28.94 11.14 21.32
C THR A 97 -27.56 11.81 21.24
N MET A 98 -27.50 13.14 21.12
CA MET A 98 -26.23 13.87 21.34
C MET A 98 -25.90 14.05 22.83
N ARG A 99 -26.79 13.61 23.74
CA ARG A 99 -26.62 13.55 25.20
C ARG A 99 -27.39 12.35 25.78
N ASN A 100 -26.99 11.09 25.56
CA ASN A 100 -27.28 10.09 26.61
C ASN A 100 -26.29 8.91 26.75
N PRO A 101 -25.69 8.81 27.94
CA PRO A 101 -25.16 7.67 28.70
C PRO A 101 -25.83 6.26 28.81
N MET A 102 -25.98 5.41 27.80
CA MET A 102 -26.25 3.98 28.16
C MET A 102 -25.82 2.97 27.10
N GLY A 103 -24.78 2.20 27.42
CA GLY A 103 -24.36 1.03 26.66
C GLY A 103 -25.23 -0.17 26.99
N ASP A 104 -25.80 -0.81 25.96
CA ASP A 104 -26.00 -2.26 25.94
C ASP A 104 -26.22 -2.77 24.49
N ALA A 105 -25.22 -3.49 23.97
CA ALA A 105 -25.28 -4.63 23.06
C ALA A 105 -26.29 -4.72 21.87
N ARG A 106 -26.32 -3.79 20.89
CA ARG A 106 -26.92 -4.04 19.53
C ARG A 106 -26.28 -3.28 18.33
N ILE A 107 -24.95 -3.16 18.27
CA ILE A 107 -24.25 -2.45 17.16
C ILE A 107 -23.42 -3.44 16.31
N PRO A 108 -24.06 -4.18 15.38
CA PRO A 108 -23.38 -4.61 14.13
C PRO A 108 -24.11 -4.22 12.82
N TRP A 109 -25.28 -3.54 12.86
CA TRP A 109 -26.13 -3.37 11.67
C TRP A 109 -25.78 -2.18 10.77
N VAL A 110 -25.27 -1.07 11.30
CA VAL A 110 -24.94 0.12 10.51
C VAL A 110 -23.76 -0.08 9.57
N GLU A 111 -22.69 -0.73 10.02
CA GLU A 111 -21.53 -1.04 9.19
C GLU A 111 -21.91 -1.98 8.06
N LEU A 112 -22.71 -3.00 8.36
CA LEU A 112 -23.25 -3.91 7.37
C LEU A 112 -24.19 -3.20 6.39
N ALA A 113 -25.07 -2.31 6.88
CA ALA A 113 -25.95 -1.51 6.03
C ALA A 113 -25.17 -0.57 5.12
N VAL A 114 -24.14 0.09 5.64
CA VAL A 114 -23.23 0.94 4.85
C VAL A 114 -22.45 0.09 3.85
N GLN A 115 -21.83 -1.02 4.27
CA GLN A 115 -21.04 -1.90 3.41
C GLN A 115 -21.87 -2.46 2.25
N ASN A 116 -23.14 -2.81 2.49
CA ASN A 116 -24.04 -3.34 1.48
C ASN A 116 -24.78 -2.25 0.66
N SER A 117 -24.60 -0.98 0.98
CA SER A 117 -25.30 0.12 0.29
C SER A 117 -24.67 0.44 -1.06
N LYS A 118 -25.52 0.79 -2.05
CA LYS A 118 -25.05 1.34 -3.34
C LYS A 118 -24.27 2.63 -3.20
N TRP A 119 -24.56 3.41 -2.15
CA TRP A 119 -23.78 4.59 -1.82
C TRP A 119 -22.32 4.22 -1.58
N ASN A 120 -22.04 3.17 -0.81
CA ASN A 120 -20.67 2.78 -0.49
C ASN A 120 -19.91 2.12 -1.66
N ASP A 121 -20.61 1.61 -2.67
CA ASP A 121 -20.01 1.08 -3.89
C ASP A 121 -19.36 2.18 -4.75
N ARG A 122 -19.79 3.45 -4.65
CA ARG A 122 -19.35 4.54 -5.53
C ARG A 122 -18.01 5.15 -5.07
N ALA A 123 -17.14 5.47 -6.01
CA ALA A 123 -15.84 6.08 -5.69
C ALA A 123 -15.95 7.52 -5.18
N TRP A 124 -16.79 8.35 -5.81
CA TRP A 124 -17.04 9.74 -5.40
C TRP A 124 -17.60 9.88 -3.99
N THR A 125 -18.29 8.87 -3.47
CA THR A 125 -18.83 8.86 -2.09
C THR A 125 -17.76 8.47 -1.05
N PHE A 126 -16.56 8.07 -1.48
CA PHE A 126 -15.48 7.78 -0.55
C PHE A 126 -15.05 9.05 0.20
N GLN A 127 -14.94 10.18 -0.50
CA GLN A 127 -14.64 11.46 0.15
C GLN A 127 -15.81 11.94 1.04
N GLU A 128 -17.07 11.69 0.67
CA GLU A 128 -18.24 11.92 1.55
C GLU A 128 -18.10 11.16 2.86
N ARG A 129 -17.72 9.88 2.76
CA ARG A 129 -17.49 9.03 3.91
C ARG A 129 -16.30 9.55 4.72
N PHE A 130 -15.12 9.59 4.09
CA PHE A 130 -13.84 9.74 4.76
C PHE A 130 -13.61 11.14 5.35
N LEU A 131 -14.16 12.18 4.73
CA LEU A 131 -13.87 13.57 5.12
C LEU A 131 -14.90 14.14 6.09
N SER A 132 -16.14 13.64 6.06
CA SER A 132 -17.22 14.15 6.90
C SER A 132 -17.04 13.79 8.36
N ARG A 133 -16.92 14.83 9.20
CA ARG A 133 -16.77 14.70 10.66
C ARG A 133 -18.03 14.19 11.36
N ARG A 134 -19.21 14.48 10.81
CA ARG A 134 -20.52 14.06 11.32
C ARG A 134 -21.38 13.57 10.18
N ARG A 135 -21.95 12.39 10.31
CA ARG A 135 -22.76 11.72 9.28
C ARG A 135 -24.05 11.20 9.90
N LEU A 136 -25.13 11.35 9.14
CA LEU A 136 -26.44 10.79 9.47
C LEU A 136 -26.87 9.87 8.33
N PHE A 137 -26.86 8.57 8.59
CA PHE A 137 -27.21 7.54 7.62
C PHE A 137 -28.69 7.20 7.74
N PHE A 138 -29.40 7.26 6.61
CA PHE A 138 -30.79 6.87 6.48
C PHE A 138 -30.86 5.52 5.74
N ASP A 139 -31.28 4.49 6.45
CA ASP A 139 -31.63 3.17 5.91
C ASP A 139 -33.18 3.04 5.79
N GLU A 140 -33.68 1.97 5.17
CA GLU A 140 -35.12 1.74 4.97
C GLU A 140 -35.93 1.72 6.28
N GLY A 141 -35.33 1.26 7.38
CA GLY A 141 -36.01 1.14 8.68
C GLY A 141 -35.45 2.02 9.80
N GLN A 142 -34.20 2.52 9.68
CA GLN A 142 -33.47 3.13 10.80
C GLN A 142 -32.63 4.33 10.36
N VAL A 143 -32.31 5.19 11.33
CA VAL A 143 -31.39 6.34 11.15
C VAL A 143 -30.21 6.15 12.11
N TYR A 144 -29.00 6.26 11.58
CA TYR A 144 -27.76 6.08 12.34
C TYR A 144 -26.93 7.36 12.35
N GLY A 145 -26.48 7.79 13.52
CA GLY A 145 -25.54 8.90 13.68
C GLY A 145 -24.12 8.40 13.85
N ASN A 146 -23.16 9.02 13.16
CA ASN A 146 -21.74 8.81 13.39
C ASN A 146 -21.01 10.17 13.51
N CYS A 147 -20.16 10.31 14.52
CA CYS A 147 -19.45 11.55 14.81
C CYS A 147 -17.99 11.26 15.20
N CYS A 148 -17.05 11.85 14.47
CA CYS A 148 -15.65 11.99 14.89
C CYS A 148 -15.58 13.03 16.00
N LYS A 149 -15.87 12.66 17.25
CA LYS A 149 -15.43 13.52 18.34
C LYS A 149 -13.93 13.33 18.57
N GLU A 150 -13.20 14.38 18.25
CA GLU A 150 -11.94 14.77 18.86
C GLU A 150 -11.97 14.52 20.38
N ARG A 151 -10.84 14.04 20.92
CA ARG A 151 -10.53 14.07 22.36
C ARG A 151 -10.79 15.48 22.88
N TRP A 152 -11.83 15.67 23.68
CA TRP A 152 -11.99 16.87 24.49
C TRP A 152 -11.68 16.49 25.94
N SER A 153 -10.47 16.82 26.41
CA SER A 153 -10.23 17.01 27.84
C SER A 153 -10.45 18.49 28.10
N ASP A 154 -11.58 18.84 28.69
CA ASP A 154 -11.59 20.03 29.54
C ASP A 154 -11.57 19.54 30.97
N ASN A 155 -10.56 20.01 31.69
CA ASN A 155 -10.26 19.61 33.04
C ASN A 155 -11.38 20.15 33.94
N THR A 156 -12.37 19.31 34.24
CA THR A 156 -13.16 19.46 35.46
C THR A 156 -13.25 18.11 36.15
N ASP A 157 -12.50 18.01 37.24
CA ASP A 157 -12.38 16.92 38.22
C ASP A 157 -13.73 16.47 38.82
N ARG A 158 -14.70 16.01 38.03
CA ARG A 158 -16.03 15.67 38.56
C ARG A 158 -16.72 14.42 38.06
N TYR A 159 -16.06 13.53 37.33
CA TYR A 159 -16.61 12.21 37.07
C TYR A 159 -15.57 11.12 37.31
N PRO A 160 -15.85 10.13 38.18
CA PRO A 160 -14.97 9.00 38.39
C PRO A 160 -14.82 8.20 37.07
N GLU A 161 -13.60 7.71 36.84
CA GLU A 161 -13.10 7.04 35.62
C GLU A 161 -13.85 5.77 35.18
N GLU A 162 -14.95 5.39 35.84
CA GLU A 162 -15.57 4.06 35.68
C GLU A 162 -16.86 4.03 34.83
N ASP A 163 -17.44 5.18 34.44
CA ASP A 163 -18.81 5.18 33.90
C ASP A 163 -18.98 5.31 32.37
N TRP A 164 -17.92 5.31 31.57
CA TRP A 164 -18.04 5.25 30.10
C TRP A 164 -16.97 4.34 29.52
N SER A 165 -17.26 3.04 29.42
CA SER A 165 -16.49 2.18 28.53
C SER A 165 -16.59 2.78 27.13
N LYS A 166 -15.44 3.30 26.67
CA LYS A 166 -15.18 3.68 25.28
C LYS A 166 -15.84 2.61 24.41
N THR A 167 -16.79 2.99 23.56
CA THR A 167 -17.30 2.07 22.54
C THR A 167 -16.19 1.88 21.52
N ALA A 168 -15.24 1.01 21.87
CA ALA A 168 -14.13 0.52 21.05
C ALA A 168 -14.61 -0.09 19.71
N TYR A 169 -15.92 -0.29 19.56
CA TYR A 169 -16.57 -0.86 18.39
C TYR A 169 -16.65 0.09 17.18
N TRP A 170 -16.59 1.42 17.36
CA TRP A 170 -16.57 2.37 16.23
C TRP A 170 -15.17 2.70 15.71
N GLN A 171 -14.13 2.27 16.45
CA GLN A 171 -12.72 2.44 16.10
C GLN A 171 -12.12 1.17 15.44
N GLY A 172 -12.83 0.04 15.52
CA GLY A 172 -12.45 -1.16 14.80
C GLY A 172 -12.82 -1.07 13.32
N GLU A 173 -11.84 -0.79 12.47
CA GLU A 173 -11.80 -1.38 11.12
C GLU A 173 -12.83 -0.91 10.07
N GLY A 174 -13.31 0.34 10.07
CA GLY A 174 -14.05 0.75 8.87
C GLY A 174 -14.52 2.16 8.66
N LEU A 175 -15.00 2.89 9.66
CA LEU A 175 -15.83 4.06 9.35
C LEU A 175 -15.21 5.44 9.56
N ASN A 176 -14.17 5.62 10.37
CA ASN A 176 -13.40 6.88 10.39
C ASN A 176 -12.02 6.83 11.08
N ASP A 177 -11.69 5.83 11.90
CA ASP A 177 -10.47 5.88 12.73
C ASP A 177 -9.67 4.58 12.67
N THR A 178 -8.87 4.39 11.63
CA THR A 178 -7.44 4.24 11.89
C THR A 178 -6.80 5.59 11.58
N PHE A 179 -7.11 6.58 12.41
CA PHE A 179 -6.08 7.53 12.79
C PHE A 179 -5.06 6.68 13.51
N VAL A 180 -4.12 6.17 12.72
CA VAL A 180 -3.14 5.19 13.13
C VAL A 180 -2.51 5.71 14.41
N GLU A 181 -2.82 5.05 15.54
CA GLU A 181 -2.07 5.21 16.78
C GLU A 181 -0.61 5.11 16.40
N GLU A 182 0.13 6.21 16.59
CA GLU A 182 1.59 6.25 16.54
C GLU A 182 2.20 5.25 15.54
N ALA A 183 1.73 5.26 14.29
CA ALA A 183 2.41 4.45 13.28
C ALA A 183 3.82 5.00 13.21
N GLN A 184 4.77 4.20 13.69
CA GLN A 184 6.19 4.48 13.58
C GLN A 184 6.61 4.64 12.10
N ASP A 185 5.73 4.31 11.12
CA ASP A 185 5.92 4.54 9.68
C ASP A 185 4.74 5.28 9.02
N GLY A 186 5.02 6.46 8.43
CA GLY A 186 4.04 7.30 7.74
C GLY A 186 3.40 6.68 6.48
N LEU A 187 3.93 5.60 5.91
CA LEU A 187 3.32 4.93 4.75
C LEU A 187 1.94 4.33 5.06
N ALA A 188 1.76 3.74 6.26
CA ALA A 188 0.52 3.07 6.65
C ALA A 188 -0.69 4.01 6.66
N VAL A 189 -0.44 5.31 6.89
CA VAL A 189 -1.46 6.38 6.84
C VAL A 189 -2.08 6.50 5.44
N CYS A 190 -1.34 6.13 4.39
CA CYS A 190 -1.79 6.23 3.00
C CYS A 190 -2.39 4.92 2.46
N THR A 191 -1.83 3.76 2.82
CA THR A 191 -2.23 2.47 2.24
C THR A 191 -3.66 2.05 2.63
N GLY A 192 -4.07 2.29 3.88
CA GLY A 192 -5.42 1.96 4.35
C GLY A 192 -6.54 2.67 3.57
N PRO A 193 -6.51 4.01 3.43
CA PRO A 193 -7.47 4.73 2.59
C PRO A 193 -7.50 4.25 1.13
N LEU A 194 -6.33 3.97 0.54
CA LEU A 194 -6.24 3.47 -0.84
C LEU A 194 -6.87 2.08 -1.00
N GLN A 195 -6.67 1.18 -0.05
CA GLN A 195 -7.27 -0.15 -0.03
C GLN A 195 -8.80 -0.11 0.08
N GLN A 196 -9.38 0.91 0.74
CA GLN A 196 -10.82 1.12 0.84
C GLN A 196 -11.42 1.88 -0.36
N TYR A 197 -10.61 2.69 -1.02
CA TYR A 197 -11.03 3.52 -2.15
C TYR A 197 -11.05 2.75 -3.48
N THR A 198 -9.93 2.10 -3.80
CA THR A 198 -9.69 1.49 -5.12
C THR A 198 -10.70 0.42 -5.56
N PRO A 199 -11.34 -0.38 -4.68
CA PRO A 199 -12.37 -1.35 -5.11
C PRO A 199 -13.70 -0.70 -5.55
N ARG A 200 -13.86 0.61 -5.39
CA ARG A 200 -15.13 1.31 -5.65
C ARG A 200 -15.36 1.53 -7.14
N SER A 201 -16.62 1.54 -7.50
CA SER A 201 -17.12 1.73 -8.86
C SER A 201 -17.11 3.20 -9.29
N LEU A 202 -16.73 3.41 -10.55
CA LEU A 202 -16.71 4.69 -11.24
C LEU A 202 -17.58 4.62 -12.49
N THR A 203 -18.39 5.65 -12.74
CA THR A 203 -19.12 5.80 -14.01
C THR A 203 -18.15 6.17 -15.14
N PHE A 204 -17.24 7.10 -14.89
CA PHE A 204 -16.17 7.51 -15.79
C PHE A 204 -14.83 7.13 -15.16
N GLN A 205 -14.02 6.34 -15.86
CA GLN A 205 -12.79 5.76 -15.30
C GLN A 205 -11.71 6.82 -15.10
N GLU A 206 -11.77 7.91 -15.84
CA GLU A 206 -10.92 9.10 -15.79
C GLU A 206 -11.02 9.82 -14.43
N ASP A 207 -12.14 9.68 -13.73
CA ASP A 207 -12.37 10.33 -12.44
C ASP A 207 -11.60 9.68 -11.28
N ILE A 208 -10.86 8.59 -11.50
CA ILE A 208 -10.22 7.82 -10.41
C ILE A 208 -9.29 8.65 -9.52
N LEU A 209 -8.55 9.61 -10.07
CA LEU A 209 -7.70 10.49 -9.26
C LEU A 209 -8.50 11.67 -8.69
N ASN A 210 -9.43 12.22 -9.46
CA ASN A 210 -10.26 13.36 -9.04
C ASN A 210 -11.18 12.99 -7.86
N ALA A 211 -11.83 11.83 -7.92
CA ALA A 211 -12.68 11.32 -6.84
C ALA A 211 -11.89 10.98 -5.55
N PHE A 212 -10.57 10.86 -5.64
CA PHE A 212 -9.68 10.71 -4.50
C PHE A 212 -9.05 12.03 -4.03
N ALA A 213 -9.11 13.10 -4.82
CA ALA A 213 -8.32 14.32 -4.62
C ALA A 213 -8.53 14.96 -3.24
N GLY A 214 -9.76 14.98 -2.73
CA GLY A 214 -10.07 15.46 -1.38
C GLY A 214 -9.36 14.67 -0.27
N VAL A 215 -9.29 13.34 -0.40
CA VAL A 215 -8.54 12.47 0.54
C VAL A 215 -7.04 12.65 0.33
N GLY A 216 -6.58 12.71 -0.92
CA GLY A 216 -5.20 13.00 -1.28
C GLY A 216 -4.68 14.30 -0.68
N SER A 217 -5.51 15.35 -0.61
CA SER A 217 -5.17 16.63 0.03
C SER A 217 -4.93 16.50 1.55
N ILE A 218 -5.76 15.70 2.25
CA ILE A 218 -5.52 15.40 3.67
C ILE A 218 -4.22 14.60 3.84
N LEU A 219 -3.99 13.59 3.00
CA LEU A 219 -2.78 12.78 3.05
C LEU A 219 -1.54 13.64 2.79
N ARG A 220 -1.59 14.53 1.80
CA ARG A 220 -0.54 15.53 1.51
C ARG A 220 -0.20 16.37 2.73
N SER A 221 -1.23 16.91 3.40
CA SER A 221 -1.03 17.73 4.60
C SER A 221 -0.45 16.94 5.77
N ARG A 222 -0.92 15.70 6.00
CA ARG A 222 -0.46 14.86 7.13
C ARG A 222 0.94 14.33 6.94
N LEU A 223 1.25 13.88 5.73
CA LEU A 223 2.55 13.31 5.38
C LEU A 223 3.58 14.38 5.03
N GLN A 224 3.14 15.65 4.93
CA GLN A 224 3.96 16.78 4.51
C GLN A 224 4.71 16.49 3.21
N THR A 225 3.98 15.96 2.22
CA THR A 225 4.55 15.52 0.94
C THR A 225 3.52 15.62 -0.18
N ASP A 226 3.96 15.88 -1.39
CA ASP A 226 3.07 15.95 -2.56
C ASP A 226 2.58 14.56 -2.99
N MET A 227 1.50 14.54 -3.78
CA MET A 227 0.90 13.32 -4.32
C MET A 227 1.17 13.24 -5.82
N LEU A 228 1.75 12.12 -6.27
CA LEU A 228 2.15 11.85 -7.67
C LEU A 228 1.32 10.70 -8.21
N CYS A 229 0.36 10.99 -9.08
CA CYS A 229 -0.57 9.99 -9.62
C CYS A 229 -1.14 9.05 -8.54
N GLY A 230 -1.50 9.60 -7.37
CA GLY A 230 -2.03 8.83 -6.23
C GLY A 230 -0.99 8.28 -5.25
N HIS A 231 0.30 8.55 -5.43
CA HIS A 231 1.38 8.09 -4.55
C HIS A 231 1.98 9.25 -3.72
N PRO A 232 2.24 9.08 -2.41
CA PRO A 232 2.94 10.09 -1.62
C PRO A 232 4.43 10.14 -2.00
N GLU A 233 4.92 11.29 -2.48
CA GLU A 233 6.27 11.48 -3.01
C GLU A 233 7.37 11.06 -2.02
N LYS A 234 7.22 11.41 -0.74
CA LYS A 234 8.15 11.04 0.34
C LYS A 234 8.26 9.53 0.54
N PHE A 235 7.26 8.74 0.18
CA PHE A 235 7.23 7.28 0.34
C PHE A 235 7.09 6.58 -1.01
N PHE A 236 7.64 7.18 -2.07
CA PHE A 236 7.38 6.76 -3.44
C PHE A 236 7.77 5.30 -3.69
N LEU A 237 9.01 4.89 -3.39
CA LEU A 237 9.49 3.52 -3.55
C LEU A 237 8.55 2.51 -2.88
N GLU A 238 8.16 2.80 -1.65
CA GLU A 238 7.31 1.92 -0.85
C GLU A 238 5.90 1.82 -1.39
N SER A 239 5.37 2.96 -1.81
CA SER A 239 4.04 3.05 -2.36
C SER A 239 3.95 2.35 -3.71
N LEU A 240 5.02 2.21 -4.49
CA LEU A 240 5.06 1.46 -5.76
C LEU A 240 4.90 -0.06 -5.62
N LEU A 241 5.02 -0.60 -4.41
CA LEU A 241 5.00 -2.05 -4.14
C LEU A 241 3.59 -2.62 -3.94
N TRP A 242 2.56 -1.91 -4.40
CA TRP A 242 1.18 -2.37 -4.40
C TRP A 242 0.97 -3.52 -5.38
N ILE A 243 -0.05 -4.33 -5.13
CA ILE A 243 -0.54 -5.32 -6.08
C ILE A 243 -2.06 -5.21 -6.22
N PRO A 244 -2.63 -5.63 -7.36
CA PRO A 244 -4.07 -5.71 -7.51
C PRO A 244 -4.67 -6.84 -6.64
N ASN A 245 -5.83 -6.56 -6.05
CA ASN A 245 -6.59 -7.45 -5.16
C ASN A 245 -7.30 -8.58 -5.90
N ASP A 246 -7.53 -8.43 -7.19
CA ASP A 246 -8.13 -9.36 -8.14
C ASP A 246 -9.58 -9.80 -7.93
N ASP A 247 -10.34 -9.62 -9.02
CA ASP A 247 -11.34 -10.55 -9.57
C ASP A 247 -11.48 -10.42 -11.11
N GLY A 248 -10.88 -9.40 -11.77
CA GLY A 248 -10.97 -9.23 -13.23
C GLY A 248 -9.71 -8.72 -13.95
N GLY A 249 -8.69 -8.25 -13.21
CA GLY A 249 -7.36 -7.87 -13.70
C GLY A 249 -7.34 -6.90 -14.88
N LYS A 250 -8.36 -6.04 -14.97
CA LYS A 250 -8.49 -5.05 -16.04
C LYS A 250 -7.69 -3.80 -15.72
N ARG A 251 -6.89 -3.36 -16.68
CA ARG A 251 -6.28 -2.04 -16.65
C ARG A 251 -7.26 -0.99 -17.18
N ARG A 252 -7.21 0.21 -16.59
CA ARG A 252 -7.83 1.39 -17.17
C ARG A 252 -6.97 1.86 -18.36
N SER A 253 -7.63 2.29 -19.43
CA SER A 253 -6.97 2.89 -20.59
C SER A 253 -7.09 4.41 -20.47
N LEU A 254 -6.21 5.01 -19.66
CA LEU A 254 -6.16 6.44 -19.40
C LEU A 254 -4.87 7.00 -19.98
N SER A 255 -4.95 8.12 -20.70
CA SER A 255 -3.80 8.72 -21.39
C SER A 255 -2.82 9.44 -20.46
N ASP A 256 -3.26 9.79 -19.27
CA ASP A 256 -2.56 10.62 -18.28
C ASP A 256 -2.18 9.85 -17.01
N VAL A 257 -2.62 8.61 -16.87
CA VAL A 257 -2.32 7.75 -15.71
C VAL A 257 -1.36 6.63 -16.11
N PRO A 258 -0.12 6.66 -15.60
CA PRO A 258 0.90 5.72 -16.03
C PRO A 258 0.74 4.33 -15.39
N SER A 259 1.35 3.32 -16.00
CA SER A 259 1.20 1.91 -15.56
C SER A 259 1.75 1.61 -14.16
N TRP A 260 2.63 2.48 -13.65
CA TRP A 260 3.19 2.39 -12.30
C TRP A 260 2.22 2.86 -11.21
N SER A 261 1.22 3.68 -11.56
CA SER A 261 0.18 4.14 -10.64
C SER A 261 -0.87 3.06 -10.38
N TRP A 262 -1.30 2.91 -9.13
CA TRP A 262 -2.45 2.07 -8.77
C TRP A 262 -3.74 2.49 -9.50
N ALA A 263 -3.85 3.76 -9.89
CA ALA A 263 -5.01 4.28 -10.59
C ALA A 263 -5.15 3.70 -12.01
N SER A 264 -4.11 3.07 -12.56
CA SER A 264 -4.18 2.37 -13.86
C SER A 264 -4.93 1.03 -13.80
N TRP A 265 -5.46 0.60 -12.64
CA TRP A 265 -6.14 -0.70 -12.46
C TRP A 265 -7.55 -0.58 -11.92
N VAL A 266 -8.48 -1.30 -12.54
CA VAL A 266 -9.91 -1.27 -12.17
C VAL A 266 -10.15 -1.88 -10.78
N ASP A 267 -9.45 -2.96 -10.45
CA ASP A 267 -9.63 -3.69 -9.20
C ASP A 267 -9.01 -2.94 -8.00
N GLY A 268 -9.46 -3.29 -6.80
CA GLY A 268 -8.83 -2.83 -5.57
C GLY A 268 -7.34 -3.15 -5.52
N VAL A 269 -6.57 -2.43 -4.72
CA VAL A 269 -5.14 -2.71 -4.51
C VAL A 269 -4.85 -3.09 -3.07
N GLU A 270 -3.73 -3.77 -2.83
CA GLU A 270 -3.19 -4.07 -1.52
C GLU A 270 -1.68 -3.89 -1.46
N TRP A 271 -1.21 -3.52 -0.28
CA TRP A 271 0.18 -3.65 0.14
C TRP A 271 0.14 -4.70 1.26
N SER A 272 0.38 -5.98 0.98
CA SER A 272 0.22 -6.98 2.05
C SER A 272 1.28 -6.79 3.13
N GLU A 273 0.82 -7.19 4.30
CA GLU A 273 1.53 -7.15 5.54
C GLU A 273 2.51 -8.31 5.71
N ASP A 274 2.36 -9.47 5.06
CA ASP A 274 3.36 -10.55 5.04
C ASP A 274 3.02 -11.50 3.85
N TRP A 275 4.00 -12.15 3.22
CA TRP A 275 3.76 -13.13 2.15
C TRP A 275 4.64 -14.36 2.29
N VAL A 276 4.18 -15.53 1.84
CA VAL A 276 5.00 -16.77 1.87
C VAL A 276 5.64 -17.01 0.49
N ILE A 277 6.94 -17.24 0.41
CA ILE A 277 7.63 -17.80 -0.76
C ILE A 277 7.74 -19.31 -0.50
N GLY A 278 6.88 -20.11 -1.14
CA GLY A 278 6.86 -21.57 -0.96
C GLY A 278 6.30 -22.04 0.40
N LYS A 279 6.67 -23.25 0.86
CA LYS A 279 6.25 -23.77 2.17
C LYS A 279 7.04 -23.11 3.33
N ASP A 280 8.24 -22.59 3.08
CA ASP A 280 9.21 -22.30 4.16
C ASP A 280 9.82 -20.89 4.18
N THR A 281 9.60 -20.01 3.20
CA THR A 281 10.17 -18.63 3.21
C THR A 281 9.04 -17.59 3.33
N TYR A 282 9.24 -16.46 4.02
CA TYR A 282 8.19 -15.47 4.26
C TYR A 282 8.69 -14.03 4.07
N LEU A 283 8.22 -13.22 3.14
CA LEU A 283 8.49 -11.78 3.19
C LEU A 283 7.67 -11.15 4.32
N THR A 284 8.31 -10.49 5.30
CA THR A 284 7.55 -9.74 6.31
C THR A 284 7.08 -8.39 5.84
N LYS A 285 6.19 -7.77 6.63
CA LYS A 285 5.84 -6.35 6.65
C LYS A 285 6.88 -5.52 5.94
N THR A 286 6.43 -5.04 4.80
CA THR A 286 7.21 -4.20 3.92
C THR A 286 7.58 -2.84 4.54
N SER A 287 7.15 -2.57 5.78
CA SER A 287 7.59 -1.45 6.63
C SER A 287 8.99 -1.64 7.23
N GLY A 288 9.57 -2.84 7.21
CA GLY A 288 10.90 -3.13 7.75
C GLY A 288 12.03 -2.75 6.79
N ALA A 289 12.27 -1.43 6.67
CA ALA A 289 13.33 -0.75 5.93
C ALA A 289 13.48 -1.05 4.42
N ARG A 290 13.45 0.03 3.64
CA ARG A 290 13.52 0.04 2.18
C ARG A 290 14.41 1.19 1.70
N ALA A 291 15.66 0.93 1.35
CA ALA A 291 16.50 1.96 0.77
C ALA A 291 16.29 1.99 -0.74
N SER A 292 16.04 3.17 -1.33
CA SER A 292 16.12 3.28 -2.78
C SER A 292 17.58 3.17 -3.21
N VAL A 293 17.82 2.42 -4.27
CA VAL A 293 19.12 2.37 -4.96
C VAL A 293 19.03 2.97 -6.35
N VAL A 294 17.98 3.75 -6.62
CA VAL A 294 17.78 4.49 -7.86
C VAL A 294 17.30 5.90 -7.56
N GLU A 295 17.64 6.84 -8.44
CA GLU A 295 17.06 8.18 -8.41
C GLU A 295 15.89 8.24 -9.39
N PHE A 296 14.69 8.51 -8.86
CA PHE A 296 13.49 8.61 -9.66
C PHE A 296 13.28 10.03 -10.18
N PHE A 297 12.92 10.14 -11.46
CA PHE A 297 12.48 11.37 -12.11
C PHE A 297 11.10 11.14 -12.72
N ILE A 298 10.27 12.17 -12.75
CA ILE A 298 8.97 12.14 -13.41
C ILE A 298 8.95 13.15 -14.56
N SER A 299 8.41 12.76 -15.71
CA SER A 299 8.16 13.68 -16.81
C SER A 299 7.13 14.71 -16.39
N ASP A 300 7.45 15.98 -16.58
CA ASP A 300 6.58 17.09 -16.22
C ASP A 300 6.48 18.04 -17.41
N ALA A 301 5.25 18.39 -17.80
CA ALA A 301 5.01 19.19 -19.00
C ALA A 301 5.64 20.59 -18.93
N LYS A 302 5.97 21.11 -17.74
CA LYS A 302 6.54 22.45 -17.55
C LYS A 302 8.07 22.42 -17.42
N SER A 303 8.61 21.40 -16.75
CA SER A 303 10.04 21.29 -16.40
C SER A 303 10.80 20.21 -17.17
N GLY A 304 10.11 19.45 -18.04
CA GLY A 304 10.66 18.33 -18.79
C GLY A 304 10.78 17.08 -17.90
N LEU A 305 11.73 17.11 -16.96
CA LEU A 305 11.93 16.06 -15.96
C LEU A 305 12.13 16.67 -14.57
N ARG A 306 11.40 16.16 -13.59
CA ARG A 306 11.49 16.57 -12.18
C ARG A 306 11.98 15.40 -11.33
N LYS A 307 13.04 15.61 -10.56
CA LYS A 307 13.48 14.62 -9.56
C LYS A 307 12.41 14.43 -8.48
N ILE A 308 12.12 13.17 -8.15
CA ILE A 308 11.21 12.79 -7.07
C ILE A 308 12.00 12.75 -5.76
N VAL A 309 11.55 13.50 -4.77
CA VAL A 309 12.19 13.59 -3.45
C VAL A 309 11.52 12.61 -2.50
N HIS A 310 11.97 11.35 -2.54
CA HIS A 310 11.53 10.32 -1.59
C HIS A 310 12.44 10.26 -0.37
N ARG A 311 11.97 9.63 0.71
CA ARG A 311 12.77 9.43 1.93
C ARG A 311 13.97 8.54 1.62
N GLU A 312 15.13 8.92 2.14
CA GLU A 312 16.32 8.09 2.12
C GLU A 312 16.31 7.24 3.40
N LEU A 313 16.32 5.91 3.25
CA LEU A 313 16.51 5.01 4.37
C LEU A 313 17.96 4.53 4.36
N SER A 314 18.61 4.59 5.52
CA SER A 314 20.00 4.16 5.67
C SER A 314 20.13 2.66 5.49
N LEU A 315 20.95 2.25 4.50
CA LEU A 315 21.36 0.86 4.32
C LEU A 315 22.06 0.32 5.57
N GLN A 316 22.90 1.12 6.23
CA GLN A 316 23.57 0.73 7.47
C GLN A 316 22.57 0.40 8.59
N ARG A 317 21.48 1.16 8.71
CA ARG A 317 20.46 0.88 9.71
C ARG A 317 19.76 -0.46 9.44
N LEU A 318 19.35 -0.69 8.19
CA LEU A 318 18.73 -1.96 7.80
C LEU A 318 19.69 -3.15 8.02
N ARG A 319 21.00 -2.93 7.87
CA ARG A 319 22.06 -3.93 8.11
C ARG A 319 22.10 -4.32 9.58
N LYS A 320 22.21 -3.32 10.45
CA LYS A 320 22.23 -3.52 11.91
C LYS A 320 20.98 -4.26 12.36
N GLU A 321 19.81 -3.85 11.88
CA GLU A 321 18.55 -4.52 12.22
C GLU A 321 18.53 -5.99 11.77
N CYS A 322 18.89 -6.31 10.52
CA CYS A 322 18.95 -7.72 10.07
C CYS A 322 19.92 -8.58 10.90
N ARG A 323 21.10 -8.04 11.25
CA ARG A 323 22.12 -8.74 12.06
C ARG A 323 21.65 -9.02 13.47
N TRP A 324 21.06 -8.03 14.14
CA TRP A 324 20.51 -8.19 15.48
C TRP A 324 19.40 -9.25 15.55
N TRP A 325 18.58 -9.36 14.52
CA TRP A 325 17.56 -10.41 14.46
C TRP A 325 18.15 -11.81 14.27
N ALA A 326 19.16 -11.96 13.41
CA ALA A 326 19.86 -13.24 13.26
C ALA A 326 20.52 -13.70 14.57
N LEU A 327 21.11 -12.76 15.31
CA LEU A 327 21.67 -13.00 16.65
C LEU A 327 20.60 -13.48 17.64
N HIS A 328 19.48 -12.77 17.75
CA HIS A 328 18.39 -13.13 18.67
C HIS A 328 17.91 -14.57 18.49
N VAL A 329 17.82 -15.02 17.25
CA VAL A 329 17.42 -16.38 16.89
C VAL A 329 18.42 -17.42 17.39
N ILE A 330 19.72 -17.16 17.25
CA ILE A 330 20.77 -18.06 17.74
C ILE A 330 20.71 -18.14 19.26
N LYS A 331 20.55 -17.02 19.95
CA LYS A 331 20.42 -17.00 21.41
C LYS A 331 19.27 -17.87 21.90
N GLU A 332 18.11 -17.78 21.25
CA GLU A 332 16.94 -18.59 21.63
C GLU A 332 17.20 -20.10 21.47
N LYS A 333 18.11 -20.50 20.58
CA LYS A 333 18.39 -21.91 20.27
C LYS A 333 19.64 -22.48 20.94
N ASP A 334 20.67 -21.66 21.13
CA ASP A 334 21.94 -22.01 21.77
C ASP A 334 22.38 -20.88 22.72
N PRO A 335 21.68 -20.68 23.85
CA PRO A 335 21.96 -19.59 24.79
C PRO A 335 23.33 -19.74 25.47
N ALA A 336 23.92 -20.94 25.46
CA ALA A 336 25.23 -21.20 26.05
C ALA A 336 26.39 -20.67 25.21
N TRP A 337 26.16 -20.44 23.91
CA TRP A 337 27.18 -19.95 22.99
C TRP A 337 27.26 -18.40 22.93
N TRP A 338 26.25 -17.68 23.41
CA TRP A 338 26.14 -16.23 23.23
C TRP A 338 27.47 -15.49 23.53
N PRO A 339 28.02 -14.73 22.57
CA PRO A 339 29.31 -14.07 22.76
C PRO A 339 29.23 -13.06 23.90
N HIS A 340 30.08 -13.20 24.92
CA HIS A 340 30.16 -12.24 26.03
C HIS A 340 30.56 -10.82 25.60
N SER A 341 31.07 -10.66 24.37
CA SER A 341 31.45 -9.37 23.78
C SER A 341 30.26 -8.56 23.23
N ILE A 342 29.09 -9.19 23.03
CA ILE A 342 27.88 -8.55 22.53
C ILE A 342 26.95 -8.22 23.71
N ASP A 343 26.81 -6.92 24.00
CA ASP A 343 25.87 -6.39 25.00
C ASP A 343 24.49 -6.20 24.37
N GLU A 344 23.49 -6.92 24.89
CA GLU A 344 22.11 -6.91 24.39
C GLU A 344 21.35 -5.63 24.72
N GLU A 345 21.73 -4.94 25.79
CA GLU A 345 21.09 -3.69 26.19
C GLU A 345 21.54 -2.53 25.28
N ASP A 346 22.68 -2.69 24.60
CA ASP A 346 23.23 -1.72 23.66
C ASP A 346 23.01 -2.12 22.18
N ARG A 347 21.74 -2.13 21.76
CA ARG A 347 21.35 -2.27 20.34
C ARG A 347 21.85 -1.13 19.43
N SER A 348 22.46 -0.08 20.00
CA SER A 348 23.01 1.05 19.24
C SER A 348 24.41 0.74 18.69
N ARG A 349 25.13 -0.19 19.31
CA ARG A 349 26.46 -0.63 18.92
C ARG A 349 26.39 -1.50 17.66
N ASP A 350 27.30 -1.25 16.73
CA ASP A 350 27.46 -2.11 15.56
C ASP A 350 28.11 -3.43 15.98
N VAL A 351 27.61 -4.55 15.45
CA VAL A 351 28.23 -5.85 15.67
C VAL A 351 29.43 -5.94 14.71
N PRO A 352 30.67 -6.07 15.21
CA PRO A 352 31.86 -6.19 14.36
C PRO A 352 31.70 -7.30 13.32
N ASP A 353 32.25 -7.10 12.12
CA ASP A 353 32.06 -8.05 11.00
C ASP A 353 32.63 -9.45 11.31
N ASP A 354 33.75 -9.50 12.03
CA ASP A 354 34.37 -10.73 12.53
C ASP A 354 33.51 -11.47 13.55
N GLU A 355 32.77 -10.74 14.40
CA GLU A 355 31.80 -11.35 15.31
C GLU A 355 30.55 -11.82 14.58
N VAL A 356 30.10 -11.12 13.52
CA VAL A 356 28.98 -11.57 12.67
C VAL A 356 29.32 -12.88 11.96
N ASP A 357 30.53 -13.02 11.42
CA ASP A 357 30.96 -14.25 10.75
C ASP A 357 31.03 -15.44 11.74
N LEU A 358 31.50 -15.18 12.97
CA LEU A 358 31.48 -16.17 14.05
C LEU A 358 30.05 -16.60 14.43
N VAL A 359 29.13 -15.64 14.48
CA VAL A 359 27.71 -15.84 14.76
C VAL A 359 27.03 -16.66 13.68
N VAL A 360 27.24 -16.32 12.41
CA VAL A 360 26.70 -17.05 11.27
C VAL A 360 27.26 -18.46 11.21
N GLY A 361 28.57 -18.64 11.42
CA GLY A 361 29.22 -19.94 11.49
C GLY A 361 28.64 -20.85 12.58
N GLN A 362 28.37 -20.34 13.78
CA GLN A 362 27.69 -21.12 14.81
C GLN A 362 26.25 -21.45 14.43
N CYS A 363 25.54 -20.53 13.78
CA CYS A 363 24.18 -20.73 13.29
C CYS A 363 24.07 -21.99 12.43
N LEU A 364 25.04 -22.18 11.52
CA LEU A 364 25.18 -23.37 10.70
C LEU A 364 25.44 -24.63 11.51
N GLU A 365 26.40 -24.56 12.43
CA GLU A 365 26.75 -25.71 13.24
C GLU A 365 25.58 -26.16 14.11
N VAL A 366 24.87 -25.22 14.74
CA VAL A 366 23.65 -25.50 15.51
C VAL A 366 22.60 -26.13 14.60
N ALA A 367 22.43 -25.62 13.37
CA ALA A 367 21.50 -26.18 12.42
C ALA A 367 21.81 -27.62 12.02
N LEU A 368 23.06 -27.89 11.70
CA LEU A 368 23.53 -29.23 11.35
C LEU A 368 23.45 -30.19 12.54
N ARG A 369 23.84 -29.76 13.76
CA ARG A 369 23.78 -30.58 14.99
C ARG A 369 22.37 -31.06 15.32
N HIS A 370 21.35 -30.27 15.01
CA HIS A 370 19.97 -30.61 15.28
C HIS A 370 19.24 -31.31 14.12
N GLY A 371 19.97 -31.71 13.06
CA GLY A 371 19.41 -32.41 11.91
C GLY A 371 18.45 -31.54 11.09
N TRP A 372 18.67 -30.23 11.09
CA TRP A 372 17.88 -29.29 10.29
C TRP A 372 18.39 -29.35 8.86
N GLU A 373 17.71 -30.09 7.99
CA GLU A 373 17.94 -29.97 6.55
C GLU A 373 17.29 -28.68 6.05
N PRO A 374 18.05 -27.76 5.43
CA PRO A 374 17.45 -26.70 4.65
C PRO A 374 16.59 -27.39 3.58
N SER A 375 15.28 -27.10 3.50
CA SER A 375 14.35 -27.86 2.65
C SER A 375 14.64 -27.73 1.14
N ASN A 376 15.68 -26.97 0.78
CA ASN A 376 16.46 -27.09 -0.45
C ASN A 376 17.93 -26.76 -0.15
N LYS A 377 18.89 -27.34 -0.88
CA LYS A 377 20.34 -27.01 -0.84
C LYS A 377 20.67 -25.50 -1.05
N HIS A 378 19.65 -24.67 -1.32
CA HIS A 378 19.71 -23.22 -1.55
C HIS A 378 19.17 -22.37 -0.37
N MET A 379 18.93 -22.97 0.81
CA MET A 379 18.28 -22.36 1.98
C MET A 379 19.19 -22.03 3.18
N LEU A 380 20.51 -22.11 3.02
CA LEU A 380 21.41 -21.42 3.94
C LEU A 380 21.20 -19.89 3.81
N PRO A 381 21.48 -19.07 4.85
CA PRO A 381 21.66 -17.64 4.66
C PRO A 381 22.59 -17.45 3.46
N ARG A 382 22.11 -16.93 2.32
CA ARG A 382 22.98 -16.75 1.14
C ARG A 382 24.07 -15.70 1.35
N THR A 383 24.04 -15.03 2.51
CA THR A 383 25.20 -14.36 3.09
C THR A 383 26.40 -15.30 3.29
N GLU A 384 26.23 -16.62 3.34
CA GLU A 384 27.32 -17.61 3.51
C GLU A 384 28.03 -17.97 2.21
N ALA A 385 27.51 -17.57 1.04
CA ALA A 385 28.33 -17.58 -0.19
C ALA A 385 29.27 -16.37 -0.26
N LEU A 386 29.39 -15.57 0.82
CA LEU A 386 30.31 -14.42 0.87
C LEU A 386 31.72 -14.81 1.31
N THR A 387 31.97 -16.00 1.86
CA THR A 387 33.30 -16.41 2.35
C THR A 387 34.07 -17.31 1.38
N ASP A 388 33.41 -17.98 0.44
CA ASP A 388 34.05 -18.95 -0.47
C ASP A 388 34.34 -18.39 -1.89
N ILE A 389 34.26 -17.08 -2.03
CA ILE A 389 34.55 -16.39 -3.28
C ILE A 389 35.90 -15.70 -3.15
N SER A 390 36.88 -16.15 -3.95
CA SER A 390 38.22 -15.55 -3.98
C SER A 390 38.14 -14.04 -4.24
N THR A 391 39.10 -13.31 -3.70
CA THR A 391 39.29 -11.85 -3.59
C THR A 391 39.21 -11.00 -4.89
N GLY A 392 38.71 -11.54 -6.00
CA GLY A 392 38.57 -10.87 -7.29
C GLY A 392 37.13 -10.77 -7.85
N ASP A 393 36.10 -11.13 -7.09
CA ASP A 393 34.75 -11.29 -7.65
C ASP A 393 33.84 -10.06 -7.43
N ARG A 394 33.21 -9.59 -8.51
CA ARG A 394 32.36 -8.37 -8.56
C ARG A 394 31.24 -8.35 -7.52
N MET A 395 30.83 -9.53 -7.05
CA MET A 395 29.75 -9.73 -6.10
C MET A 395 30.14 -9.34 -4.66
N GLN A 396 31.30 -9.78 -4.17
CA GLN A 396 31.80 -9.37 -2.85
C GLN A 396 32.13 -7.89 -2.80
N THR A 397 32.74 -7.35 -3.87
CA THR A 397 32.97 -5.90 -3.97
C THR A 397 31.66 -5.16 -3.97
N GLY A 398 30.61 -5.70 -4.61
CA GLY A 398 29.34 -5.01 -4.64
C GLY A 398 28.62 -4.96 -3.30
N PHE A 399 28.57 -6.09 -2.58
CA PHE A 399 28.03 -6.09 -1.23
C PHE A 399 28.87 -5.23 -0.27
N ARG A 400 30.21 -5.29 -0.33
CA ARG A 400 31.08 -4.38 0.44
C ARG A 400 30.85 -2.91 0.10
N LEU A 401 30.69 -2.57 -1.18
CA LEU A 401 30.39 -1.20 -1.59
C LEU A 401 29.01 -0.77 -1.07
N LEU A 402 27.98 -1.66 -1.05
CA LEU A 402 26.67 -1.37 -0.44
C LEU A 402 26.79 -1.15 1.06
N GLU A 403 27.72 -1.85 1.69
CA GLU A 403 28.04 -1.76 3.11
C GLU A 403 28.85 -0.49 3.46
N GLU A 404 29.71 -0.02 2.57
CA GLU A 404 30.64 1.11 2.77
C GLU A 404 30.10 2.46 2.27
N HIS A 405 29.09 2.46 1.40
CA HIS A 405 28.55 3.69 0.80
C HIS A 405 27.08 3.91 1.15
N GLU A 406 26.81 4.91 1.98
CA GLU A 406 25.46 5.32 2.43
C GLU A 406 24.53 5.76 1.29
N ARG A 407 25.07 6.07 0.11
CA ARG A 407 24.35 6.51 -1.08
C ARG A 407 24.88 5.80 -2.31
N MET A 408 24.30 4.64 -2.64
CA MET A 408 24.53 4.01 -3.93
C MET A 408 23.24 3.97 -4.73
N TYR A 409 23.26 4.71 -5.83
CA TYR A 409 22.20 4.71 -6.84
C TYR A 409 22.54 3.79 -8.02
N TRP A 410 23.38 2.77 -7.80
CA TRP A 410 23.92 1.90 -8.84
C TRP A 410 24.08 0.47 -8.31
N TRP A 411 23.20 -0.44 -8.76
CA TRP A 411 23.26 -1.87 -8.46
C TRP A 411 22.97 -2.71 -9.71
N PRO A 412 23.69 -3.83 -9.99
CA PRO A 412 24.90 -4.23 -9.29
C PRO A 412 25.95 -3.15 -9.52
N PRO A 413 26.84 -2.91 -8.55
CA PRO A 413 27.77 -1.82 -8.66
C PRO A 413 28.65 -2.16 -9.84
N LEU A 414 28.56 -1.32 -10.85
CA LEU A 414 29.60 -1.24 -11.86
C LEU A 414 30.84 -0.84 -11.06
N ASN A 415 31.66 -1.82 -10.67
CA ASN A 415 32.83 -1.67 -9.82
C ASN A 415 33.68 -0.49 -10.31
N THR A 416 33.49 0.69 -9.72
CA THR A 416 34.26 1.88 -10.06
C THR A 416 34.40 2.80 -8.84
N ASP A 417 35.64 2.91 -8.38
CA ASP A 417 36.04 3.88 -7.36
C ASP A 417 36.27 5.27 -7.98
N SER A 418 36.17 5.40 -9.31
CA SER A 418 36.34 6.67 -10.01
C SER A 418 35.12 7.57 -9.85
N PRO A 419 35.25 8.77 -9.25
CA PRO A 419 34.16 9.73 -9.15
C PRO A 419 33.57 10.14 -10.51
N ALA A 420 34.43 10.24 -11.54
CA ALA A 420 34.01 10.63 -12.89
C ALA A 420 33.12 9.57 -13.55
N GLU A 421 33.40 8.28 -13.30
CA GLU A 421 32.54 7.21 -13.83
C GLU A 421 31.22 7.15 -13.04
N ARG A 422 31.23 7.41 -11.72
CA ARG A 422 29.98 7.55 -10.94
C ARG A 422 29.10 8.68 -11.46
N GLU A 423 29.69 9.84 -11.77
CA GLU A 423 28.97 10.97 -12.38
C GLU A 423 28.39 10.60 -13.76
N ARG A 424 29.16 9.88 -14.57
CA ARG A 424 28.70 9.38 -15.86
C ARG A 424 27.51 8.42 -15.71
N LEU A 425 27.57 7.49 -14.76
CA LEU A 425 26.50 6.51 -14.49
C LEU A 425 25.26 7.13 -13.85
N ALA A 426 25.41 8.28 -13.17
CA ALA A 426 24.31 9.08 -12.65
C ALA A 426 23.54 9.81 -13.77
N LYS A 427 24.20 10.14 -14.90
CA LYS A 427 23.57 10.89 -15.98
C LYS A 427 22.51 10.03 -16.69
N LEU A 428 21.31 10.59 -16.85
CA LEU A 428 20.24 9.97 -17.64
C LEU A 428 20.59 10.02 -19.14
N ASP A 429 20.24 8.97 -19.88
CA ASP A 429 20.37 8.93 -21.34
C ASP A 429 19.47 9.96 -22.02
N GLU A 430 20.01 10.71 -22.98
CA GLU A 430 19.32 11.83 -23.64
C GLU A 430 18.16 11.36 -24.53
N LYS A 431 18.26 10.16 -25.13
CA LYS A 431 17.16 9.60 -25.93
C LYS A 431 16.01 9.16 -25.04
N ALA A 432 16.31 8.50 -23.92
CA ALA A 432 15.31 8.15 -22.92
C ALA A 432 14.60 9.40 -22.35
N CYS A 433 15.36 10.46 -22.05
CA CYS A 433 14.76 11.74 -21.63
C CYS A 433 13.84 12.34 -22.70
N SER A 434 14.26 12.30 -23.97
CA SER A 434 13.46 12.81 -25.09
C SER A 434 12.18 12.00 -25.31
N LEU A 435 12.25 10.68 -25.14
CA LEU A 435 11.10 9.78 -25.18
C LEU A 435 10.11 10.10 -24.05
N ALA A 436 10.61 10.25 -22.82
CA ALA A 436 9.78 10.55 -21.65
C ALA A 436 9.08 11.91 -21.75
N ALA A 437 9.66 12.91 -22.43
CA ALA A 437 9.04 14.21 -22.60
C ALA A 437 7.70 14.17 -23.36
N GLY A 438 7.48 13.13 -24.19
CA GLY A 438 6.22 12.91 -24.91
C GLY A 438 5.17 12.10 -24.15
N ILE A 439 5.49 11.59 -22.96
CA ILE A 439 4.65 10.65 -22.22
C ILE A 439 4.29 11.30 -20.88
N PRO A 440 3.03 11.71 -20.65
CA PRO A 440 2.64 12.33 -19.39
C PRO A 440 2.93 11.44 -18.18
N ASN A 441 3.51 12.00 -17.12
CA ASN A 441 3.81 11.31 -15.86
C ASN A 441 4.69 10.05 -16.00
N ALA A 442 5.45 9.90 -17.09
CA ALA A 442 6.44 8.84 -17.23
C ALA A 442 7.48 8.89 -16.12
N LEU A 443 7.80 7.72 -15.56
CA LEU A 443 8.83 7.56 -14.54
C LEU A 443 10.15 7.20 -15.22
N VAL A 444 11.21 7.99 -14.97
CA VAL A 444 12.53 7.85 -15.58
C VAL A 444 13.58 7.65 -14.52
N PHE A 445 14.43 6.64 -14.66
CA PHE A 445 15.53 6.38 -13.71
C PHE A 445 16.60 5.49 -14.34
N ASN A 446 17.82 5.59 -13.83
CA ASN A 446 18.88 4.63 -14.14
C ASN A 446 18.75 3.43 -13.21
N THR A 447 18.84 2.22 -13.77
CA THR A 447 18.80 0.98 -13.00
C THR A 447 19.51 -0.15 -13.73
N SER A 448 19.75 -1.26 -13.02
CA SER A 448 20.09 -2.51 -13.67
C SER A 448 18.86 -3.26 -14.15
N VAL A 449 19.01 -3.83 -15.34
CA VAL A 449 17.97 -4.54 -16.06
C VAL A 449 18.49 -5.91 -16.46
N ALA A 450 17.74 -6.95 -16.11
CA ALA A 450 17.94 -8.28 -16.66
C ALA A 450 16.67 -8.71 -17.40
N ARG A 451 16.84 -9.42 -18.51
CA ARG A 451 15.73 -10.12 -19.17
C ARG A 451 15.66 -11.53 -18.62
N LEU A 452 14.58 -11.81 -17.90
CA LEU A 452 14.41 -13.05 -17.15
C LEU A 452 13.03 -13.63 -17.41
N ARG A 453 12.94 -14.95 -17.33
CA ARG A 453 11.69 -15.67 -17.48
C ARG A 453 10.88 -15.54 -16.21
N VAL A 454 9.56 -15.35 -16.37
CA VAL A 454 8.63 -15.26 -15.25
C VAL A 454 7.60 -16.38 -15.38
N THR A 455 7.71 -17.41 -14.54
CA THR A 455 6.85 -18.59 -14.61
C THR A 455 5.97 -18.73 -13.37
N PRO A 456 4.67 -19.02 -13.51
CA PRO A 456 3.81 -19.30 -12.37
C PRO A 456 4.35 -20.46 -11.50
N TYR A 457 4.12 -20.44 -10.19
CA TYR A 457 4.49 -21.53 -9.27
C TYR A 457 3.81 -22.91 -9.56
N GLY A 458 3.03 -23.02 -10.64
CA GLY A 458 2.18 -24.18 -10.93
C GLY A 458 0.91 -24.22 -10.08
N SER A 459 0.33 -25.41 -9.91
CA SER A 459 -0.92 -25.65 -9.15
C SER A 459 -0.79 -25.54 -7.62
N SER A 460 0.33 -25.00 -7.13
CA SER A 460 0.62 -24.81 -5.72
C SER A 460 -0.08 -23.53 -5.22
N TRP A 461 -1.33 -23.66 -4.79
CA TRP A 461 -2.12 -22.55 -4.22
C TRP A 461 -1.90 -22.46 -2.72
N PHE A 462 -1.82 -21.24 -2.19
CA PHE A 462 -1.76 -21.00 -0.75
C PHE A 462 -2.98 -20.18 -0.32
N PHE A 463 -3.67 -20.65 0.72
CA PHE A 463 -4.71 -19.87 1.40
C PHE A 463 -4.04 -18.86 2.33
N ILE A 464 -4.25 -17.57 2.07
CA ILE A 464 -3.93 -16.51 3.04
C ILE A 464 -5.23 -16.20 3.79
N PRO A 465 -5.28 -16.35 5.13
CA PRO A 465 -6.41 -15.85 5.91
C PRO A 465 -6.52 -14.32 5.73
N PRO A 466 -7.71 -13.75 5.43
CA PRO A 466 -9.00 -14.42 5.25
C PRO A 466 -9.26 -14.78 3.78
N ARG A 467 -9.34 -16.08 3.48
CA ARG A 467 -10.05 -16.69 2.32
C ARG A 467 -9.74 -16.20 0.89
N ARG A 468 -8.58 -15.60 0.57
CA ARG A 468 -8.21 -15.30 -0.84
C ARG A 468 -7.17 -16.28 -1.38
N ARG A 469 -7.44 -16.85 -2.55
CA ARG A 469 -6.47 -17.70 -3.29
C ARG A 469 -5.47 -16.78 -3.97
N ARG A 470 -4.21 -16.85 -3.55
CA ARG A 470 -3.09 -16.07 -4.12
C ARG A 470 -2.02 -17.03 -4.64
N THR A 471 -1.35 -16.64 -5.71
CA THR A 471 -0.18 -17.35 -6.27
C THR A 471 0.88 -16.34 -6.73
N GLY A 472 2.12 -16.78 -6.92
CA GLY A 472 3.21 -15.94 -7.42
C GLY A 472 3.90 -16.58 -8.62
N CYS A 473 4.95 -15.93 -9.09
CA CYS A 473 5.80 -16.44 -10.16
C CYS A 473 7.25 -16.55 -9.68
N TYR A 474 7.94 -17.58 -10.17
CA TYR A 474 9.39 -17.65 -10.15
C TYR A 474 9.94 -16.71 -11.21
N ILE A 475 10.98 -15.97 -10.85
CA ILE A 475 11.83 -15.23 -11.78
C ILE A 475 13.08 -16.09 -11.98
N THR A 476 13.27 -16.59 -13.19
CA THR A 476 14.32 -17.54 -13.51
C THR A 476 15.18 -17.07 -14.68
N THR A 477 16.43 -17.47 -14.69
CA THR A 477 17.28 -17.41 -15.88
C THR A 477 16.81 -18.40 -16.94
N ALA A 478 17.36 -18.30 -18.16
CA ALA A 478 17.03 -19.19 -19.28
C ALA A 478 17.41 -20.67 -19.02
N ASP A 479 18.42 -20.93 -18.20
CA ASP A 479 18.83 -22.26 -17.75
C ASP A 479 18.05 -22.79 -16.53
N GLY A 480 17.09 -22.00 -16.02
CA GLY A 480 16.16 -22.42 -14.97
C GLY A 480 16.64 -22.15 -13.54
N GLU A 481 17.74 -21.43 -13.34
CA GLU A 481 18.16 -20.98 -12.01
C GLU A 481 17.15 -19.94 -11.48
N THR A 482 16.66 -20.14 -10.26
CA THR A 482 15.75 -19.17 -9.62
C THR A 482 16.51 -17.97 -9.09
N VAL A 483 16.26 -16.81 -9.70
CA VAL A 483 16.83 -15.50 -9.34
C VAL A 483 16.02 -14.85 -8.24
N GLY A 484 14.70 -15.06 -8.25
CA GLY A 484 13.79 -14.44 -7.31
C GLY A 484 12.34 -14.81 -7.58
N VAL A 485 11.44 -13.98 -7.08
CA VAL A 485 10.01 -14.24 -7.15
C VAL A 485 9.20 -12.93 -7.21
N THR A 486 8.00 -13.01 -7.79
CA THR A 486 7.05 -11.90 -7.71
C THR A 486 6.29 -11.90 -6.39
N ILE A 487 5.80 -10.73 -5.99
CA ILE A 487 4.75 -10.64 -4.98
C ILE A 487 3.52 -11.42 -5.47
N ARG A 488 2.82 -12.09 -4.54
CA ARG A 488 1.68 -12.95 -4.88
C ARG A 488 0.48 -12.12 -5.33
N MET A 489 -0.07 -12.41 -6.50
CA MET A 489 -1.32 -11.84 -7.03
C MET A 489 -2.38 -12.95 -7.17
N SER A 490 -3.56 -12.69 -7.75
CA SER A 490 -4.46 -13.82 -7.98
C SER A 490 -3.92 -14.80 -9.02
N PRO A 491 -4.39 -16.04 -8.94
CA PRO A 491 -4.28 -17.03 -10.00
C PRO A 491 -4.63 -16.52 -11.40
N TRP A 492 -5.72 -15.75 -11.52
CA TRP A 492 -6.22 -15.30 -12.82
C TRP A 492 -5.22 -14.35 -13.46
N LEU A 493 -4.72 -13.38 -12.69
CA LEU A 493 -3.77 -12.40 -13.19
C LEU A 493 -2.42 -13.01 -13.53
N VAL A 494 -1.91 -13.91 -12.69
CA VAL A 494 -0.69 -14.67 -13.01
C VAL A 494 -0.83 -15.42 -14.33
N HIS A 495 -1.97 -16.10 -14.53
CA HIS A 495 -2.23 -16.82 -15.77
C HIS A 495 -2.27 -15.89 -16.98
N HIS A 496 -2.97 -14.76 -16.86
CA HIS A 496 -3.15 -13.84 -17.97
C HIS A 496 -1.88 -13.06 -18.33
N LEU A 497 -1.07 -12.67 -17.34
CA LEU A 497 0.16 -11.91 -17.56
C LEU A 497 1.35 -12.77 -17.99
N PHE A 498 1.48 -13.99 -17.43
CA PHE A 498 2.72 -14.77 -17.51
C PHE A 498 2.55 -16.18 -18.08
N ASN A 499 1.33 -16.71 -18.17
CA ASN A 499 1.12 -18.08 -18.68
C ASN A 499 0.72 -18.12 -20.16
N ALA A 500 0.37 -16.99 -20.77
CA ALA A 500 0.08 -16.90 -22.21
C ALA A 500 1.33 -17.13 -23.07
N GLU A 501 2.50 -16.70 -22.58
CA GLU A 501 3.79 -16.78 -23.27
C GLU A 501 4.87 -17.29 -22.31
N PRO A 502 4.89 -18.60 -21.99
CA PRO A 502 5.75 -19.16 -20.94
C PRO A 502 7.26 -19.07 -21.26
N GLU A 503 7.61 -18.87 -22.52
CA GLU A 503 8.98 -18.71 -23.01
C GLU A 503 9.41 -17.24 -23.11
N LYS A 504 8.51 -16.28 -22.86
CA LYS A 504 8.82 -14.85 -22.94
C LYS A 504 9.68 -14.43 -21.76
N ASP A 505 10.77 -13.72 -22.07
CA ASP A 505 11.56 -13.01 -21.08
C ASP A 505 10.99 -11.62 -20.87
N TYR A 506 10.89 -11.22 -19.60
CA TYR A 506 10.41 -9.91 -19.18
C TYR A 506 11.57 -9.09 -18.64
N ALA A 507 11.46 -7.77 -18.74
CA ALA A 507 12.43 -6.88 -18.11
C ALA A 507 12.20 -6.87 -16.60
N VAL A 508 13.25 -7.15 -15.84
CA VAL A 508 13.29 -7.04 -14.38
C VAL A 508 14.16 -5.85 -14.03
N LEU A 509 13.58 -4.85 -13.36
CA LEU A 509 14.20 -3.56 -13.05
C LEU A 509 14.42 -3.47 -11.55
N VAL A 510 15.64 -3.17 -11.10
CA VAL A 510 15.89 -2.93 -9.66
C VAL A 510 15.34 -1.56 -9.26
N LEU A 511 14.62 -1.51 -8.14
CA LEU A 511 14.06 -0.27 -7.59
C LEU A 511 14.75 0.15 -6.30
N GLY A 512 15.15 -0.82 -5.50
CA GLY A 512 15.52 -0.59 -4.12
C GLY A 512 16.00 -1.85 -3.47
N VAL A 513 16.26 -1.75 -2.19
CA VAL A 513 16.65 -2.85 -1.34
C VAL A 513 15.65 -2.94 -0.20
N GLY A 514 15.25 -4.15 0.16
CA GLY A 514 14.36 -4.41 1.27
C GLY A 514 14.78 -5.63 2.07
N ARG A 515 13.88 -6.08 2.93
CA ARG A 515 14.09 -7.21 3.84
C ARG A 515 13.07 -8.31 3.58
N ALA A 516 13.53 -9.55 3.57
CA ALA A 516 12.70 -10.75 3.53
C ALA A 516 12.92 -11.58 4.80
N LYS A 517 11.87 -12.20 5.33
CA LYS A 517 11.99 -13.17 6.42
C LYS A 517 12.13 -14.58 5.84
N ARG A 518 12.86 -15.41 6.54
CA ARG A 518 13.02 -16.82 6.23
C ARG A 518 12.57 -17.60 7.44
N GLN A 519 11.99 -18.78 7.23
CA GLN A 519 11.68 -19.72 8.30
C GLN A 519 12.33 -21.07 8.00
N ILE A 520 12.80 -21.76 9.04
CA ILE A 520 13.12 -23.19 8.95
C ILE A 520 12.03 -23.96 9.69
N ARG A 521 11.47 -24.96 9.01
CA ARG A 521 10.53 -25.92 9.58
C ARG A 521 11.26 -27.22 9.92
N LYS A 522 10.87 -27.85 11.03
CA LYS A 522 11.27 -29.22 11.33
C LYS A 522 10.11 -30.15 11.00
N THR A 523 10.39 -31.10 10.12
CA THR A 523 9.46 -32.20 9.84
C THR A 523 9.64 -33.24 10.96
N GLU A 524 8.84 -33.16 12.02
CA GLU A 524 8.75 -34.27 12.96
C GLU A 524 7.88 -35.37 12.33
N GLY A 525 8.27 -36.64 12.52
CA GLY A 525 7.69 -37.84 11.88
C GLY A 525 6.21 -38.14 12.16
N SER A 526 5.44 -37.15 12.59
CA SER A 526 3.99 -37.24 12.81
C SER A 526 3.29 -35.92 12.45
N GLY A 527 3.37 -35.50 11.18
CA GLY A 527 2.39 -34.60 10.52
C GLY A 527 2.18 -33.18 11.07
N SER A 528 2.82 -32.78 12.17
CA SER A 528 2.78 -31.41 12.69
C SER A 528 4.06 -30.67 12.34
N ASP A 529 3.98 -29.79 11.33
CA ASP A 529 5.03 -28.81 11.05
C ASP A 529 5.18 -27.87 12.26
N SER A 530 6.29 -27.99 13.00
CA SER A 530 6.66 -26.99 14.01
C SER A 530 7.53 -25.90 13.38
N ARG A 531 7.12 -24.64 13.51
CA ARG A 531 7.92 -23.46 13.12
C ARG A 531 9.07 -23.34 14.11
N LEU A 532 10.32 -23.41 13.64
CA LEU A 532 11.45 -23.58 14.55
C LEU A 532 12.36 -22.34 14.64
N CYS A 533 12.63 -21.65 13.53
CA CYS A 533 13.57 -20.53 13.48
C CYS A 533 13.13 -19.51 12.42
N GLU A 534 13.23 -18.20 12.71
CA GLU A 534 12.90 -17.14 11.76
C GLU A 534 13.98 -16.06 11.70
N TRP A 535 14.57 -15.77 10.54
CA TRP A 535 15.56 -14.69 10.40
C TRP A 535 15.25 -13.77 9.23
N PHE A 536 16.00 -12.67 9.12
CA PHE A 536 15.85 -11.71 8.04
C PHE A 536 17.05 -11.74 7.10
N GLU A 537 16.78 -11.69 5.80
CA GLU A 537 17.77 -11.54 4.75
C GLU A 537 17.48 -10.28 3.92
N TRP A 538 18.51 -9.79 3.25
CA TRP A 538 18.43 -8.67 2.32
C TRP A 538 18.03 -9.13 0.93
N VAL A 539 17.14 -8.38 0.29
CA VAL A 539 16.66 -8.66 -1.07
C VAL A 539 16.63 -7.39 -1.90
N LEU A 540 16.81 -7.51 -3.21
CA LEU A 540 16.55 -6.40 -4.11
C LEU A 540 15.05 -6.36 -4.42
N LEU A 541 14.46 -5.18 -4.28
CA LEU A 541 13.11 -4.90 -4.72
C LEU A 541 13.13 -4.67 -6.22
N VAL A 542 12.27 -5.38 -6.95
CA VAL A 542 12.24 -5.31 -8.41
C VAL A 542 10.85 -5.00 -8.94
N MET A 543 10.82 -4.35 -10.11
CA MET A 543 9.67 -4.23 -10.98
C MET A 543 9.82 -5.22 -12.14
N VAL A 544 8.78 -6.01 -12.41
CA VAL A 544 8.67 -6.77 -13.66
C VAL A 544 7.87 -5.93 -14.63
N ALA A 545 8.42 -5.68 -15.81
CA ALA A 545 7.82 -4.84 -16.84
C ALA A 545 7.90 -5.50 -18.23
N ASP A 546 6.95 -5.13 -19.08
CA ASP A 546 7.03 -5.37 -20.52
C ASP A 546 7.68 -4.16 -21.20
N GLU A 547 8.51 -4.37 -22.21
CA GLU A 547 9.14 -3.28 -22.99
C GLU A 547 8.49 -3.26 -24.37
N ASP A 548 7.97 -2.10 -24.78
CA ASP A 548 7.41 -1.93 -26.12
C ASP A 548 8.50 -1.66 -27.19
N GLU A 549 8.08 -1.57 -28.46
CA GLU A 549 9.00 -1.32 -29.58
C GLU A 549 9.72 0.03 -29.51
N GLN A 550 9.19 0.99 -28.74
CA GLN A 550 9.78 2.31 -28.54
C GLN A 550 10.72 2.36 -27.34
N GLY A 551 10.80 1.27 -26.57
CA GLY A 551 11.61 1.18 -25.35
C GLY A 551 10.92 1.76 -24.11
N VAL A 552 9.59 1.92 -24.14
CA VAL A 552 8.79 2.31 -22.98
C VAL A 552 8.38 1.05 -22.21
N PHE A 553 8.63 1.07 -20.91
CA PHE A 553 8.32 -0.03 -20.01
C PHE A 553 6.91 0.12 -19.44
N ARG A 554 6.17 -0.97 -19.40
CA ARG A 554 4.87 -1.07 -18.74
C ARG A 554 4.98 -1.97 -17.53
N ARG A 555 4.77 -1.42 -16.32
CA ARG A 555 4.82 -2.20 -15.06
C ARG A 555 3.77 -3.30 -15.07
N LEU A 556 4.19 -4.56 -14.92
CA LEU A 556 3.32 -5.74 -14.80
C LEU A 556 3.15 -6.19 -13.36
N ALA A 557 4.27 -6.33 -12.65
CA ALA A 557 4.31 -6.83 -11.27
C ALA A 557 5.48 -6.21 -10.52
N VAL A 558 5.52 -6.50 -9.22
CA VAL A 558 6.66 -6.21 -8.34
C VAL A 558 7.09 -7.51 -7.67
N GLY A 559 8.34 -7.57 -7.25
CA GLY A 559 8.92 -8.78 -6.69
C GLY A 559 10.20 -8.51 -5.94
N THR A 560 10.88 -9.60 -5.64
CA THR A 560 12.19 -9.59 -4.99
C THR A 560 13.13 -10.54 -5.69
N VAL A 561 14.38 -10.15 -5.85
CA VAL A 561 15.46 -11.03 -6.31
C VAL A 561 16.58 -11.06 -5.31
N TYR A 562 17.33 -12.16 -5.33
CA TYR A 562 18.48 -12.34 -4.48
C TYR A 562 19.71 -11.68 -5.11
N PRO A 563 20.40 -10.76 -4.41
CA PRO A 563 21.46 -9.99 -5.05
C PRO A 563 22.65 -10.85 -5.50
N ASP A 564 22.91 -12.00 -4.86
CA ASP A 564 23.94 -12.97 -5.28
C ASP A 564 23.64 -13.61 -6.64
N VAL A 565 22.37 -13.96 -6.90
CA VAL A 565 21.97 -14.52 -8.20
C VAL A 565 21.83 -13.41 -9.23
N TRP A 566 21.35 -12.23 -8.81
CA TRP A 566 21.20 -11.07 -9.68
C TRP A 566 22.51 -10.68 -10.37
N VAL A 567 23.64 -10.71 -9.66
CA VAL A 567 24.94 -10.40 -10.29
C VAL A 567 25.29 -11.41 -11.38
N LYS A 568 24.94 -12.69 -11.21
CA LYS A 568 25.21 -13.76 -12.19
C LYS A 568 24.39 -13.62 -13.46
N THR A 569 23.25 -12.93 -13.42
CA THR A 569 22.44 -12.65 -14.61
C THR A 569 23.09 -11.62 -15.56
N GLN A 570 24.23 -11.03 -15.16
CA GLN A 570 24.95 -10.00 -15.92
C GLN A 570 24.03 -8.87 -16.38
N PRO A 571 23.33 -8.20 -15.47
CA PRO A 571 22.34 -7.21 -15.84
C PRO A 571 23.00 -5.98 -16.45
N GLU A 572 22.28 -5.34 -17.38
CA GLU A 572 22.71 -4.14 -18.07
C GLU A 572 22.33 -2.89 -17.26
N TRP A 573 23.22 -1.89 -17.20
CA TRP A 573 22.90 -0.58 -16.64
C TRP A 573 22.30 0.33 -17.70
N ARG A 574 21.06 0.79 -17.50
CA ARG A 574 20.32 1.57 -18.50
C ARG A 574 19.37 2.58 -17.86
N THR A 575 19.12 3.68 -18.58
CA THR A 575 17.99 4.58 -18.30
C THR A 575 16.69 3.98 -18.80
N VAL A 576 15.74 3.76 -17.91
CA VAL A 576 14.42 3.22 -18.23
C VAL A 576 13.35 4.31 -18.20
N VAL A 577 12.34 4.18 -19.05
CA VAL A 577 11.16 5.05 -19.10
C VAL A 577 9.93 4.19 -18.85
N VAL A 578 9.27 4.34 -17.71
CA VAL A 578 8.07 3.58 -17.35
C VAL A 578 6.84 4.46 -17.55
N GLY A 579 6.04 4.13 -18.57
CA GLY A 579 4.85 4.86 -19.01
C GLY A 579 3.56 4.33 -18.43
#